data_AF-A0A259HC76-F1
#
_entry.id   AF-A0A259HC76-F1
#
_cell.length_a   1.000
_cell.length_b   1.000
_cell.length_c   1.000
_cell.angle_alpha   90.00
_cell.angle_beta   90.00
_cell.angle_gamma   90.00
#
_symmetry.space_group_name_H-M   'P 1'
#
loop_
_entity.id
_entity.type
_entity.pdbx_description
1 polymer ?
#
loop_
_entity_poly.entity_id
_entity_poly.type
_entity_poly.pdbx_seq_one_letter_code
_entity_poly.pdbx_strand_id
1 'polypeptide(L)'
;MALLYIEQVEEMDVEQMQQTHENEIKLLNSIEKLAFGYDKNEAQKQELEEKLDAYVAHVKAHFASEEDLMLQYDFPSYEMHKLAHDMFLIDLAYATRQWKEFGDIAKIINFAYKTPEWIVMHVNGVDAPTARYLAQKMAK
;
A
#
# COMPACT_ATOMS: atom_id res chain seq x y z
N MET A 1 -12.46 -8.13 -9.10
CA MET A 1 -11.19 -8.72 -9.55
C MET A 1 -10.39 -7.70 -10.34
N ALA A 2 -9.80 -6.74 -9.62
CA ALA A 2 -8.65 -6.00 -10.11
C ALA A 2 -7.46 -6.60 -9.35
N LEU A 3 -6.80 -7.59 -9.96
CA LEU A 3 -5.63 -8.23 -9.36
C LEU A 3 -4.41 -7.38 -9.69
N LEU A 4 -3.63 -7.05 -8.68
CA LEU A 4 -2.34 -6.41 -8.83
C LEU A 4 -1.24 -7.48 -8.84
N TYR A 5 -0.40 -7.45 -9.85
CA TYR A 5 0.72 -8.37 -10.02
C TYR A 5 2.04 -7.60 -9.94
N ILE A 6 3.10 -8.26 -9.48
CA ILE A 6 4.41 -7.63 -9.30
C ILE A 6 5.00 -7.16 -10.63
N GLU A 7 4.65 -7.80 -11.73
CA GLU A 7 5.09 -7.46 -13.09
C GLU A 7 4.50 -6.13 -13.60
N GLN A 8 3.54 -5.54 -12.88
CA GLN A 8 2.98 -4.24 -13.20
C GLN A 8 3.75 -3.07 -12.57
N VAL A 9 4.70 -3.37 -11.68
CA VAL A 9 5.52 -2.39 -10.97
C VAL A 9 7.01 -2.53 -11.31
N GLU A 10 7.74 -1.42 -11.26
CA GLU A 10 9.20 -1.41 -11.43
C GLU A 10 9.90 -2.11 -10.26
N GLU A 11 11.01 -2.78 -10.55
CA GLU A 11 11.90 -3.32 -9.52
C GLU A 11 12.59 -2.19 -8.75
N MET A 12 12.77 -2.39 -7.44
CA MET A 12 13.41 -1.42 -6.56
C MET A 12 14.91 -1.70 -6.40
N ASP A 13 15.72 -0.65 -6.56
CA ASP A 13 17.17 -0.69 -6.31
C ASP A 13 17.54 -0.83 -4.82
N VAL A 14 16.56 -0.68 -3.91
CA VAL A 14 16.71 -0.88 -2.46
C VAL A 14 15.92 -2.12 -2.06
N GLU A 15 16.61 -3.17 -1.59
CA GLU A 15 16.00 -4.48 -1.30
C GLU A 15 14.84 -4.40 -0.30
N GLN A 16 14.96 -3.57 0.74
CA GLN A 16 13.87 -3.38 1.71
C GLN A 16 12.61 -2.79 1.06
N MET A 17 12.77 -1.86 0.10
CA MET A 17 11.65 -1.31 -0.67
C MET A 17 11.07 -2.37 -1.61
N GLN A 18 11.89 -3.22 -2.25
CA GLN A 18 11.36 -4.32 -3.07
C GLN A 18 10.45 -5.25 -2.24
N GLN A 19 10.94 -5.68 -1.08
CA GLN A 19 10.22 -6.63 -0.22
C GLN A 19 8.92 -6.05 0.34
N THR A 20 8.88 -4.77 0.70
CA THR A 20 7.67 -4.15 1.25
C THR A 20 6.55 -4.07 0.20
N HIS A 21 6.88 -3.73 -1.04
CA HIS A 21 5.91 -3.66 -2.14
C HIS A 21 5.35 -5.03 -2.51
N GLU A 22 6.20 -6.07 -2.59
CA GLU A 22 5.75 -7.44 -2.80
C GLU A 22 4.78 -7.91 -1.72
N ASN A 23 5.05 -7.56 -0.46
CA ASN A 23 4.18 -7.91 0.65
C ASN A 23 2.87 -7.12 0.62
N GLU A 24 2.93 -5.84 0.24
CA GLU A 24 1.74 -5.01 0.09
C GLU A 24 0.79 -5.57 -0.96
N ILE A 25 1.30 -5.97 -2.13
CA ILE A 25 0.52 -6.56 -3.22
C ILE A 25 -0.18 -7.85 -2.75
N LYS A 26 0.53 -8.73 -2.02
CA LYS A 26 -0.05 -9.97 -1.47
C LYS A 26 -1.18 -9.69 -0.48
N LEU A 27 -1.01 -8.70 0.39
CA LEU A 27 -2.02 -8.29 1.36
C LEU A 27 -3.24 -7.69 0.67
N LEU A 28 -3.04 -6.79 -0.29
CA LEU A 28 -4.13 -6.15 -1.03
C LEU A 28 -4.97 -7.18 -1.80
N ASN A 29 -4.32 -8.10 -2.53
CA ASN A 29 -5.01 -9.17 -3.25
C ASN A 29 -5.80 -10.09 -2.29
N SER A 30 -5.27 -10.32 -1.08
CA SER A 30 -5.99 -11.09 -0.05
C SER A 30 -7.23 -10.34 0.46
N ILE A 31 -7.12 -9.04 0.69
CA ILE A 31 -8.25 -8.18 1.09
C ILE A 31 -9.31 -8.15 0.01
N GLU A 32 -8.93 -7.97 -1.25
CA GLU A 32 -9.86 -7.97 -2.39
C GLU A 32 -10.68 -9.26 -2.41
N LYS A 33 -10.00 -10.42 -2.39
CA LYS A 33 -10.65 -11.73 -2.34
C LYS A 33 -11.60 -11.88 -1.15
N LEU A 34 -11.17 -11.50 0.06
CA LEU A 34 -11.97 -11.64 1.27
C LEU A 34 -13.17 -10.68 1.28
N ALA A 35 -13.01 -9.46 0.79
CA ALA A 35 -14.09 -8.47 0.74
C ALA A 35 -15.19 -8.89 -0.24
N PHE A 36 -14.82 -9.33 -1.44
CA PHE A 36 -15.78 -9.87 -2.41
C PHE A 36 -16.37 -11.21 -1.96
N GLY A 37 -15.61 -12.04 -1.27
CA GLY A 37 -16.11 -13.28 -0.66
C GLY A 37 -17.12 -13.01 0.44
N TYR A 38 -16.87 -12.02 1.30
CA TYR A 38 -17.79 -11.63 2.36
C TYR A 38 -19.13 -11.14 1.80
N ASP A 39 -19.11 -10.30 0.75
CA ASP A 39 -20.33 -9.81 0.07
C ASP A 39 -21.20 -10.95 -0.49
N LYS A 40 -20.59 -12.09 -0.83
CA LYS A 40 -21.26 -13.30 -1.30
C LYS A 40 -21.59 -14.32 -0.20
N ASN A 41 -21.29 -14.02 1.06
CA ASN A 41 -21.37 -14.95 2.20
C ASN A 41 -20.42 -16.17 2.09
N GLU A 42 -19.30 -16.01 1.39
CA GLU A 42 -18.28 -17.05 1.16
C GLU A 42 -17.01 -16.86 2.01
N ALA A 43 -16.89 -15.73 2.72
CA ALA A 43 -15.75 -15.43 3.60
C ALA A 43 -16.22 -14.95 4.98
N GLN A 44 -15.40 -15.18 6.01
CA GLN A 44 -15.71 -14.77 7.37
C GLN A 44 -15.30 -13.31 7.62
N LYS A 45 -16.14 -12.60 8.37
CA LYS A 45 -15.85 -11.22 8.81
C LYS A 45 -14.48 -11.10 9.49
N GLN A 46 -14.18 -12.04 10.40
CA GLN A 46 -12.95 -12.01 11.19
C GLN A 46 -11.69 -12.10 10.31
N GLU A 47 -11.68 -12.99 9.32
CA GLU A 47 -10.54 -13.13 8.40
C GLU A 47 -10.27 -11.84 7.61
N LEU A 48 -11.34 -11.16 7.17
CA LEU A 48 -11.22 -9.86 6.49
C LEU A 48 -10.67 -8.79 7.43
N GLU A 49 -11.18 -8.70 8.66
CA GLU A 49 -10.71 -7.72 9.65
C GLU A 49 -9.23 -7.93 10.03
N GLU A 50 -8.81 -9.17 10.22
CA GLU A 50 -7.41 -9.52 10.48
C GLU A 50 -6.49 -9.10 9.33
N LYS A 51 -6.92 -9.30 8.08
CA LYS A 51 -6.16 -8.87 6.90
C LYS A 51 -6.14 -7.35 6.74
N LEU A 52 -7.24 -6.66 7.03
CA LEU A 52 -7.29 -5.20 7.02
C LEU A 52 -6.34 -4.61 8.07
N ASP A 53 -6.32 -5.17 9.29
CA ASP A 53 -5.41 -4.70 10.33
C ASP A 53 -3.94 -4.94 9.98
N ALA A 54 -3.64 -6.10 9.39
CA ALA A 54 -2.31 -6.38 8.86
C ALA A 54 -1.90 -5.39 7.75
N TYR A 55 -2.81 -5.05 6.83
CA TYR A 55 -2.54 -4.10 5.76
C TYR A 55 -2.34 -2.67 6.26
N VAL A 56 -3.18 -2.21 7.21
CA VAL A 56 -3.00 -0.89 7.85
C VAL A 56 -1.65 -0.80 8.56
N ALA A 57 -1.26 -1.83 9.29
CA ALA A 57 0.05 -1.86 9.94
C ALA A 57 1.20 -1.87 8.92
N HIS A 58 1.07 -2.68 7.87
CA HIS A 58 2.06 -2.79 6.79
C HIS A 58 2.28 -1.45 6.08
N VAL A 59 1.22 -0.81 5.59
CA VAL A 59 1.31 0.47 4.85
C VAL A 59 1.91 1.57 5.71
N LYS A 60 1.55 1.65 7.00
CA LYS A 60 2.15 2.63 7.91
C LYS A 60 3.64 2.40 8.12
N ALA A 61 4.05 1.14 8.32
CA ALA A 61 5.46 0.80 8.50
C ALA A 61 6.26 1.01 7.21
N HIS A 62 5.67 0.65 6.07
CA HIS A 62 6.20 0.89 4.73
C HIS A 62 6.51 2.38 4.56
N PHE A 63 5.49 3.25 4.60
CA PHE A 63 5.67 4.68 4.37
C PHE A 63 6.62 5.33 5.38
N ALA A 64 6.53 4.97 6.67
CA ALA A 64 7.45 5.48 7.67
C ALA A 64 8.91 5.11 7.35
N SER A 65 9.17 3.87 6.91
CA SER A 65 10.51 3.45 6.56
C SER A 65 11.07 4.20 5.35
N GLU A 66 10.25 4.46 4.34
CA GLU A 66 10.69 5.22 3.16
C GLU A 66 10.89 6.69 3.49
N GLU A 67 9.99 7.28 4.28
CA GLU A 67 10.11 8.65 4.78
C GLU A 67 11.39 8.85 5.60
N ASP A 68 11.72 7.91 6.48
CA ASP A 68 12.97 7.93 7.26
C ASP A 68 14.21 7.86 6.36
N LEU A 69 14.21 6.98 5.36
CA LEU A 69 15.30 6.88 4.39
C LEU A 69 15.44 8.16 3.56
N MET A 70 14.32 8.72 3.09
CA MET A 70 14.31 9.97 2.34
C MET A 70 14.90 11.13 3.15
N LEU A 71 14.55 11.25 4.43
CA LEU A 71 15.13 12.25 5.33
C LEU A 71 16.61 12.00 5.57
N GLN A 72 17.00 10.75 5.84
CA GLN A 72 18.39 10.38 6.13
C GLN A 72 19.35 10.71 4.98
N TYR A 73 18.90 10.59 3.73
CA TYR A 73 19.73 10.78 2.55
C TYR A 73 19.44 12.08 1.77
N ASP A 74 18.75 13.03 2.40
CA ASP A 74 18.39 14.34 1.85
C ASP A 74 17.69 14.23 0.49
N PHE A 75 16.63 13.43 0.39
CA PHE A 75 15.87 13.26 -0.84
C PHE A 75 15.15 14.57 -1.23
N PRO A 76 15.40 15.14 -2.43
CA PRO A 76 14.92 16.48 -2.77
C PRO A 76 13.39 16.66 -2.80
N SER A 77 12.64 15.59 -3.09
CA SER A 77 11.18 15.63 -3.27
C SER A 77 10.40 15.03 -2.11
N TYR A 78 10.99 14.99 -0.90
CA TYR A 78 10.40 14.40 0.30
C TYR A 78 8.96 14.87 0.58
N GLU A 79 8.73 16.19 0.61
CA GLU A 79 7.42 16.75 0.97
C GLU A 79 6.30 16.30 0.01
N MET A 80 6.62 16.22 -1.29
CA MET A 80 5.68 15.76 -2.31
C MET A 80 5.37 14.27 -2.15
N HIS A 81 6.41 13.47 -1.94
CA HIS A 81 6.28 12.02 -1.73
C HIS A 81 5.44 11.74 -0.47
N LYS A 82 5.82 12.34 0.66
CA LYS A 82 5.09 12.20 1.93
C LYS A 82 3.61 12.61 1.81
N LEU A 83 3.31 13.67 1.07
CA LEU A 83 1.92 14.08 0.86
C LEU A 83 1.08 12.99 0.17
N ALA A 84 1.66 12.25 -0.78
CA ALA A 84 0.99 11.12 -1.42
C ALA A 84 0.70 10.00 -0.41
N HIS A 85 1.66 9.67 0.46
CA HIS A 85 1.49 8.71 1.56
C HIS A 85 0.38 9.12 2.52
N ASP A 86 0.40 10.38 2.96
CA ASP A 86 -0.59 10.89 3.92
C ASP A 86 -2.02 10.83 3.34
N MET A 87 -2.19 11.14 2.06
CA MET A 87 -3.49 11.02 1.38
C MET A 87 -3.97 9.57 1.28
N PHE A 88 -3.06 8.64 0.95
CA PHE A 88 -3.39 7.22 0.90
C PHE A 88 -3.82 6.68 2.28
N LEU A 89 -3.12 7.08 3.35
CA LEU A 89 -3.46 6.70 4.72
C LEU A 89 -4.82 7.25 5.16
N ILE A 90 -5.20 8.45 4.72
CA ILE A 90 -6.52 9.03 4.98
C ILE A 90 -7.62 8.17 4.34
N ASP A 91 -7.44 7.79 3.07
CA ASP A 91 -8.42 6.97 2.35
C ASP A 91 -8.54 5.56 2.97
N LEU A 92 -7.42 4.95 3.32
CA LEU A 92 -7.39 3.65 4.00
C LEU A 92 -8.08 3.71 5.37
N ALA A 93 -7.80 4.76 6.16
CA ALA A 93 -8.43 4.96 7.46
C ALA A 93 -9.94 5.18 7.32
N TYR A 94 -10.38 5.96 6.33
CA TYR A 94 -11.78 6.18 6.04
C TYR A 94 -12.49 4.87 5.68
N ALA A 95 -11.97 4.11 4.73
CA ALA A 95 -12.57 2.84 4.30
C ALA A 95 -12.66 1.83 5.46
N THR A 96 -11.57 1.68 6.22
CA THR A 96 -11.51 0.79 7.39
C THR A 96 -12.51 1.20 8.47
N ARG A 97 -12.63 2.51 8.73
CA ARG A 97 -13.58 3.02 9.71
C ARG A 97 -15.03 2.76 9.29
N GLN A 98 -15.36 3.02 8.02
CA GLN A 98 -16.72 2.79 7.52
C GLN A 98 -17.13 1.31 7.66
N TRP A 99 -16.20 0.41 7.39
CA TRP A 99 -16.41 -1.01 7.59
C TRP A 99 -16.57 -1.40 9.06
N LYS A 100 -15.63 -1.01 9.93
CA LYS A 100 -15.62 -1.44 11.34
C LYS A 100 -16.75 -0.84 12.17
N GLU A 101 -17.12 0.42 11.94
CA GLU A 101 -18.17 1.10 12.70
C GLU A 101 -19.58 0.84 12.15
N PHE A 102 -19.74 0.76 10.82
CA PHE A 102 -21.06 0.73 10.18
C PHE A 102 -21.34 -0.54 9.37
N GLY A 103 -20.36 -1.44 9.22
CA GLY A 103 -20.50 -2.66 8.42
C GLY A 103 -20.57 -2.41 6.92
N ASP A 104 -20.14 -1.24 6.43
CA ASP A 104 -20.22 -0.86 5.02
C ASP A 104 -19.11 -1.54 4.20
N ILE A 105 -19.36 -2.78 3.77
CA ILE A 105 -18.40 -3.57 2.97
C ILE A 105 -18.08 -2.91 1.63
N ALA A 106 -19.01 -2.14 1.06
CA ALA A 106 -18.83 -1.49 -0.23
C ALA A 106 -17.65 -0.52 -0.21
N LYS A 107 -17.32 0.06 0.96
CA LYS A 107 -16.15 0.94 1.13
C LYS A 107 -14.82 0.19 1.00
N ILE A 108 -14.72 -1.02 1.57
CA ILE A 108 -13.53 -1.86 1.42
C ILE A 108 -13.41 -2.34 -0.02
N ILE A 109 -14.51 -2.79 -0.63
CA ILE A 109 -14.53 -3.21 -2.04
C ILE A 109 -14.09 -2.06 -2.96
N ASN A 110 -14.61 -0.84 -2.74
CA ASN A 110 -14.26 0.31 -3.56
C ASN A 110 -12.79 0.72 -3.38
N PHE A 111 -12.28 0.69 -2.15
CA PHE A 111 -10.88 0.92 -1.85
C PHE A 111 -10.01 -0.10 -2.59
N ALA A 112 -10.22 -1.40 -2.32
CA ALA A 112 -9.45 -2.49 -2.93
C ALA A 112 -9.51 -2.51 -4.46
N TYR A 113 -10.61 -2.02 -5.06
CA TYR A 113 -10.72 -1.89 -6.52
C TYR A 113 -9.87 -0.75 -7.11
N LYS A 114 -9.71 0.37 -6.39
CA LYS A 114 -8.97 1.56 -6.85
C LYS A 114 -7.49 1.50 -6.51
N THR A 115 -7.14 0.89 -5.38
CA THR A 115 -5.76 0.81 -4.88
C THR A 115 -4.74 0.27 -5.91
N PRO A 116 -5.05 -0.74 -6.75
CA PRO A 116 -4.09 -1.23 -7.74
C PRO A 116 -3.58 -0.15 -8.70
N GLU A 117 -4.44 0.74 -9.17
CA GLU A 117 -4.04 1.84 -10.06
C GLU A 117 -3.12 2.82 -9.33
N TRP A 118 -3.47 3.17 -8.08
CA TRP A 118 -2.64 4.05 -7.26
C TRP A 118 -1.26 3.45 -7.01
N ILE A 119 -1.18 2.17 -6.62
CA ILE A 119 0.12 1.51 -6.37
C ILE A 119 0.97 1.50 -7.64
N VAL A 120 0.41 1.13 -8.79
CA VAL A 120 1.19 1.11 -10.05
C VAL A 120 1.73 2.50 -10.39
N MET A 121 0.91 3.54 -10.23
CA MET A 121 1.34 4.91 -10.51
C MET A 121 2.39 5.42 -9.51
N HIS A 122 2.16 5.18 -8.21
CA HIS A 122 3.04 5.63 -7.14
C HIS A 122 4.38 4.91 -7.20
N VAL A 123 4.37 3.59 -7.32
CA VAL A 123 5.59 2.78 -7.40
C VAL A 123 6.45 3.17 -8.59
N ASN A 124 5.87 3.22 -9.79
CA ASN A 124 6.65 3.46 -11.02
C ASN A 124 7.08 4.92 -11.13
N GLY A 125 6.21 5.85 -10.70
CA GLY A 125 6.42 7.29 -10.87
C GLY A 125 7.18 7.96 -9.74
N VAL A 126 7.17 7.38 -8.53
CA VAL A 126 7.66 8.03 -7.31
C VAL A 126 8.66 7.13 -6.57
N ASP A 127 8.30 5.90 -6.25
CA ASP A 127 9.12 5.05 -5.38
C ASP A 127 10.36 4.52 -6.10
N ALA A 128 10.24 4.03 -7.33
CA ALA A 128 11.38 3.51 -8.09
C ALA A 128 12.45 4.59 -8.36
N PRO A 129 12.11 5.83 -8.78
CA PRO A 129 13.06 6.94 -8.80
C PRO A 129 13.69 7.24 -7.43
N THR A 130 12.90 7.13 -6.34
CA THR A 130 13.38 7.35 -4.97
C THR A 130 14.39 6.26 -4.58
N ALA A 131 14.08 4.98 -4.82
CA ALA A 131 14.96 3.85 -4.59
C ALA A 131 16.30 4.01 -5.33
N ARG A 132 16.27 4.39 -6.61
CA ARG A 132 17.48 4.67 -7.41
C ARG A 132 18.35 5.75 -6.78
N TYR A 133 17.75 6.84 -6.30
CA TYR A 133 18.48 7.90 -5.61
C TYR A 133 19.11 7.41 -4.29
N LEU A 134 18.33 6.69 -3.48
CA LEU A 134 18.77 6.16 -2.19
C LEU A 134 19.94 5.18 -2.38
N ALA A 135 19.84 4.25 -3.32
CA ALA A 135 20.90 3.29 -3.62
C ALA A 135 22.22 3.97 -4.01
N GLN A 136 22.15 5.03 -4.82
CA GLN A 136 23.34 5.83 -5.20
C GLN A 136 23.96 6.58 -4.01
N LYS A 137 23.14 6.99 -3.02
CA LYS A 137 23.61 7.66 -1.81
C LYS A 137 24.20 6.69 -0.80
N MET A 138 23.63 5.49 -0.66
CA MET A 138 24.11 4.42 0.21
C MET A 138 25.45 3.83 -0.25
N ALA A 139 25.72 3.85 -1.55
CA ALA A 139 26.96 3.33 -2.13
C ALA A 139 28.18 4.29 -2.02
N LYS A 140 27.98 5.50 -1.49
CA LYS A 140 29.03 6.52 -1.30
C LYS A 140 29.52 6.56 0.14
#